data_AF-A0A7I4Y5Z8-F1
#
_entry.id   AF-A0A7I4Y5Z8-F1
#
_cell.length_a   1.000
_cell.length_b   1.000
_cell.length_c   1.000
_cell.angle_alpha   90.00
_cell.angle_beta   90.00
_cell.angle_gamma   90.00
#
_symmetry.space_group_name_H-M   'P 1'
#
loop_
_entity.id
_entity.type
_entity.pdbx_description
1 polymer ?
#
loop_
_entity_poly.entity_id
_entity_poly.type
_entity_poly.pdbx_seq_one_letter_code
_entity_poly.pdbx_strand_id
1 'polypeptide(L)'
;MSAHQFAMLRLVVSLSLLAFSLACKPSSSSASATTTVATTTPTTTMKPSGKREVGQAHVLVETSLKFNPAVNSILEKAFKQGVEQHAHKHGVHYDHNLVYGKTERIGHKFAMGYQILGADCEELENFISSGKRQTDLIGTVFAMCNGKLMVL
;
A
#
# COMPACT_ATOMS: atom_id res chain seq x y z
N MET A 1 5.89 -26.09 -18.50
CA MET A 1 4.71 -25.44 -17.88
C MET A 1 3.55 -25.61 -18.84
N SER A 2 2.47 -26.28 -18.40
CA SER A 2 1.43 -26.82 -19.29
C SER A 2 0.40 -25.75 -19.69
N ALA A 3 -0.11 -25.84 -20.94
CA ALA A 3 -1.10 -24.94 -21.54
C ALA A 3 -2.41 -24.83 -20.71
N HIS A 4 -2.68 -25.81 -19.86
CA HIS A 4 -3.85 -25.82 -18.97
C HIS A 4 -3.82 -24.73 -17.88
N GLN A 5 -2.65 -24.31 -17.41
CA GLN A 5 -2.59 -23.28 -16.35
C GLN A 5 -2.89 -21.88 -16.86
N PHE A 6 -2.54 -21.57 -18.12
CA PHE A 6 -2.88 -20.29 -18.74
C PHE A 6 -4.37 -20.17 -19.07
N ALA A 7 -5.05 -21.30 -19.34
CA ALA A 7 -6.49 -21.32 -19.62
C ALA A 7 -7.35 -21.04 -18.37
N MET A 8 -7.00 -21.65 -17.23
CA MET A 8 -7.71 -21.41 -15.97
C MET A 8 -7.51 -19.99 -15.43
N LEU A 9 -6.29 -19.45 -15.54
CA LEU A 9 -5.99 -18.10 -15.04
C LEU A 9 -6.69 -17.00 -15.86
N ARG A 10 -6.88 -17.23 -17.17
CA ARG A 10 -7.64 -16.31 -18.03
C ARG A 10 -9.15 -16.36 -17.76
N LEU A 11 -9.71 -17.53 -17.47
CA LEU A 11 -11.15 -17.71 -17.24
C LEU A 11 -11.62 -16.97 -15.97
N VAL A 12 -10.84 -17.03 -14.89
CA VAL A 12 -11.18 -16.39 -13.61
C VAL A 12 -11.08 -14.86 -13.68
N VAL A 13 -10.09 -14.32 -14.40
CA VAL A 13 -9.94 -12.86 -14.57
C VAL A 13 -11.09 -12.27 -15.40
N SER A 14 -11.62 -13.01 -16.39
CA SER A 14 -12.75 -12.55 -17.20
C SER A 14 -14.11 -12.60 -16.49
N LEU A 15 -14.32 -13.50 -15.51
CA LEU A 15 -15.64 -13.66 -14.87
C LEU A 15 -15.97 -12.54 -13.86
N SER A 16 -14.96 -11.90 -13.25
CA SER A 16 -15.16 -10.91 -12.18
C SER A 16 -15.48 -9.49 -12.67
N LEU A 17 -15.21 -9.18 -13.94
CA LEU A 17 -15.43 -7.85 -14.53
C LEU A 17 -16.89 -7.59 -14.96
N LEU A 18 -17.76 -8.60 -14.95
CA LEU A 18 -19.14 -8.52 -15.46
C LEU A 18 -20.22 -8.23 -14.41
N ALA A 19 -19.86 -7.98 -13.15
CA ALA A 19 -20.83 -7.75 -12.07
C ALA A 19 -20.91 -6.30 -11.56
N PHE A 20 -20.35 -5.32 -12.27
CA PHE A 20 -20.74 -3.92 -12.12
C PHE A 20 -21.75 -3.57 -13.20
N SER A 21 -22.98 -3.16 -12.82
CA SER A 21 -23.72 -2.01 -13.40
C SER A 21 -25.24 -2.12 -13.25
N LEU A 22 -25.79 -1.80 -12.08
CA LEU A 22 -27.15 -1.25 -11.89
C LEU A 22 -27.11 -0.48 -10.55
N ALA A 23 -27.36 0.81 -10.38
CA ALA A 23 -27.89 1.85 -11.22
C ALA A 23 -27.52 3.25 -10.64
N CYS A 24 -27.61 4.27 -11.50
CA CYS A 24 -27.53 5.72 -11.26
C CYS A 24 -28.53 6.22 -10.17
N LYS A 25 -28.54 7.45 -9.61
CA LYS A 25 -28.23 8.83 -10.09
C LYS A 25 -28.30 9.79 -8.83
N PRO A 26 -28.28 11.15 -8.90
CA PRO A 26 -27.47 12.02 -8.03
C PRO A 26 -28.30 13.05 -7.19
N SER A 27 -27.56 13.95 -6.51
CA SER A 27 -27.94 15.34 -6.17
C SER A 27 -28.85 15.62 -4.96
N SER A 28 -28.31 16.39 -4.01
CA SER A 28 -29.00 17.56 -3.43
C SER A 28 -28.05 18.40 -2.55
N SER A 29 -27.73 19.60 -3.01
CA SER A 29 -27.33 20.75 -2.18
C SER A 29 -28.56 21.31 -1.46
N SER A 30 -28.46 21.67 -0.17
CA SER A 30 -28.99 22.96 0.33
C SER A 30 -28.68 23.26 1.81
N ALA A 31 -28.27 24.52 2.03
CA ALA A 31 -28.58 25.45 3.12
C ALA A 31 -28.20 25.19 4.60
N SER A 32 -27.13 25.90 5.03
CA SER A 32 -27.08 27.00 6.01
C SER A 32 -28.13 27.09 7.15
N ALA A 33 -27.66 27.22 8.41
CA ALA A 33 -28.06 28.30 9.34
C ALA A 33 -27.25 28.31 10.66
N THR A 34 -26.88 29.52 11.06
CA THR A 34 -26.20 30.04 12.26
C THR A 34 -27.00 29.89 13.57
N THR A 35 -26.35 29.78 14.75
CA THR A 35 -26.52 30.65 15.96
C THR A 35 -25.71 30.19 17.19
N THR A 36 -24.68 31.00 17.48
CA THR A 36 -24.11 31.59 18.72
C THR A 36 -24.43 31.16 20.18
N VAL A 37 -23.34 31.23 20.98
CA VAL A 37 -23.13 31.49 22.44
C VAL A 37 -23.34 30.36 23.48
N ALA A 38 -22.26 29.89 24.13
CA ALA A 38 -21.92 30.26 25.52
C ALA A 38 -20.71 29.48 26.10
N THR A 39 -19.80 30.28 26.65
CA THR A 39 -18.64 30.02 27.51
C THR A 39 -18.85 29.01 28.65
N THR A 40 -17.93 28.05 28.79
CA THR A 40 -17.29 27.74 30.10
C THR A 40 -16.06 26.84 29.92
N THR A 41 -14.93 27.37 30.36
CA THR A 41 -13.63 26.71 30.48
C THR A 41 -13.72 25.52 31.45
N PRO A 42 -13.12 24.37 31.10
CA PRO A 42 -12.09 23.87 31.99
C PRO A 42 -10.82 23.49 31.21
N THR A 43 -9.72 23.91 31.81
CA THR A 43 -8.32 23.61 31.50
C THR A 43 -8.15 22.18 31.00
N THR A 44 -7.99 22.02 29.69
CA THR A 44 -7.45 20.78 29.10
C THR A 44 -6.25 21.20 28.30
N THR A 45 -5.07 20.82 28.80
CA THR A 45 -3.75 21.01 28.22
C THR A 45 -3.81 20.87 26.71
N MET A 46 -3.73 22.01 26.00
CA MET A 46 -3.50 22.01 24.56
C MET A 46 -2.12 21.40 24.34
N LYS A 47 -2.10 20.11 24.00
CA LYS A 47 -0.95 19.46 23.38
C LYS A 47 -0.56 20.38 22.22
N PRO A 48 0.67 20.89 22.15
CA PRO A 48 1.07 21.71 21.02
C PRO A 48 0.78 20.90 19.76
N SER A 49 0.02 21.52 18.85
CA SER A 49 -0.11 21.12 17.46
C SER A 49 1.29 21.19 16.84
N GLY A 50 2.12 20.21 17.19
CA GLY A 50 3.39 19.98 16.55
C GLY A 50 3.08 19.68 15.10
N LYS A 51 3.75 20.39 14.19
CA LYS A 51 3.89 19.96 12.80
C LYS A 51 4.22 18.47 12.87
N ARG A 52 3.28 17.61 12.49
CA ARG A 52 3.56 16.18 12.37
C ARG A 52 4.71 16.09 11.38
N GLU A 53 5.87 15.66 11.87
CA GLU A 53 6.95 15.25 11.00
C GLU A 53 6.34 14.18 10.10
N VAL A 54 6.27 14.46 8.80
CA VAL A 54 5.63 13.56 7.84
C VAL A 54 6.55 12.35 7.77
N GLY A 55 6.21 11.29 8.51
CA GLY A 55 7.05 10.10 8.63
C GLY A 55 7.39 9.54 7.26
N GLN A 56 8.67 9.41 6.96
CA GLN A 56 9.12 8.83 5.70
C GLN A 56 9.66 7.43 5.99
N ALA A 57 9.18 6.46 5.21
CA ALA A 57 9.68 5.10 5.27
C ALA A 57 10.34 4.70 3.95
N HIS A 58 11.42 3.92 4.06
CA HIS A 58 12.07 3.25 2.94
C HIS A 58 12.00 1.76 3.17
N VAL A 59 11.42 1.03 2.23
CA VAL A 59 11.24 -0.42 2.32
C VAL A 59 11.95 -1.08 1.16
N LEU A 60 12.77 -2.10 1.44
CA LEU A 60 13.42 -2.94 0.46
C LEU A 60 12.92 -4.37 0.65
N VAL A 61 12.21 -4.86 -0.36
CA VAL A 61 11.62 -6.20 -0.40
C VAL A 61 12.52 -7.10 -1.23
N GLU A 62 13.28 -7.98 -0.59
CA GLU A 62 14.00 -9.04 -1.30
C GLU A 62 13.01 -10.12 -1.74
N THR A 63 13.20 -10.66 -2.96
CA THR A 63 12.36 -11.74 -3.48
C THR A 63 13.21 -12.97 -3.80
N SER A 64 12.57 -14.13 -3.90
CA SER A 64 13.20 -15.35 -4.40
C SER A 64 13.39 -15.37 -5.93
N LEU A 65 12.88 -14.37 -6.64
CA LEU A 65 13.00 -14.24 -8.09
C LEU A 65 14.40 -13.76 -8.49
N LYS A 66 14.88 -14.18 -9.67
CA LYS A 66 16.14 -13.69 -10.23
C LYS A 66 15.95 -12.36 -10.94
N PHE A 67 16.91 -11.45 -10.79
CA PHE A 67 16.92 -10.20 -11.53
C PHE A 67 17.16 -10.50 -13.02
N ASN A 68 16.23 -10.07 -13.88
CA ASN A 68 16.34 -10.23 -15.32
C ASN A 68 15.75 -9.00 -16.02
N PRO A 69 16.59 -8.11 -16.61
CA PRO A 69 16.15 -6.89 -17.26
C PRO A 69 15.02 -7.07 -18.27
N ALA A 70 14.97 -8.20 -18.96
CA ALA A 70 13.96 -8.47 -19.98
C ALA A 70 12.53 -8.63 -19.43
N VAL A 71 12.39 -8.97 -18.14
CA VAL A 71 11.08 -9.22 -17.50
C VAL A 71 10.83 -8.33 -16.27
N ASN A 72 11.82 -7.60 -15.80
CA ASN A 72 11.72 -6.78 -14.58
C ASN A 72 10.57 -5.77 -14.62
N SER A 73 10.28 -5.16 -15.78
CA SER A 73 9.15 -4.20 -15.89
C SER A 73 7.79 -4.86 -15.70
N ILE A 74 7.65 -6.14 -16.07
CA ILE A 74 6.44 -6.93 -15.85
C ILE A 74 6.35 -7.31 -14.37
N LEU A 75 7.47 -7.74 -13.78
CA LEU A 75 7.54 -8.08 -12.34
C LEU A 75 7.25 -6.85 -11.47
N GLU A 76 7.78 -5.68 -11.82
CA GLU A 76 7.53 -4.42 -11.13
C GLU A 76 6.03 -4.10 -11.09
N LYS A 77 5.35 -4.20 -12.23
CA LYS A 77 3.90 -3.96 -12.32
C LYS A 77 3.12 -4.96 -11.47
N ALA A 78 3.47 -6.24 -11.54
CA ALA A 78 2.83 -7.28 -10.74
C ALA A 78 3.02 -7.05 -9.23
N PHE A 79 4.22 -6.63 -8.80
CA PHE A 79 4.49 -6.29 -7.40
C PHE A 79 3.69 -5.06 -6.95
N LYS A 80 3.68 -3.99 -7.75
CA LYS A 80 2.89 -2.78 -7.43
C LYS A 80 1.40 -3.10 -7.27
N GLN A 81 0.85 -3.87 -8.21
CA GLN A 81 -0.54 -4.34 -8.13
C GLN A 81 -0.80 -5.23 -6.92
N GLY A 82 0.13 -6.13 -6.59
CA GLY A 82 0.02 -6.98 -5.41
C GLY A 82 0.01 -6.18 -4.10
N VAL A 83 0.84 -5.15 -3.99
CA VAL A 83 0.85 -4.24 -2.84
C VAL A 83 -0.46 -3.47 -2.73
N GLU A 84 -0.98 -2.93 -3.84
CA GLU A 84 -2.25 -2.21 -3.88
C GLU A 84 -3.44 -3.11 -3.49
N GLN A 85 -3.47 -4.35 -4.01
CA GLN A 85 -4.50 -5.34 -3.65
C GLN A 85 -4.41 -5.73 -2.17
N HIS A 86 -3.19 -5.90 -1.64
CA HIS A 86 -2.98 -6.17 -0.22
C HIS A 86 -3.47 -4.99 0.64
N ALA A 87 -3.18 -3.74 0.25
CA ALA A 87 -3.70 -2.55 0.92
C ALA A 87 -5.23 -2.52 0.93
N HIS A 88 -5.86 -2.74 -0.23
CA HIS A 88 -7.32 -2.78 -0.35
C HIS A 88 -7.95 -3.85 0.55
N LYS A 89 -7.38 -5.06 0.56
CA LYS A 89 -7.88 -6.19 1.37
C LYS A 89 -7.80 -5.93 2.87
N HIS A 90 -6.83 -5.15 3.32
CA HIS A 90 -6.61 -4.83 4.73
C HIS A 90 -7.14 -3.45 5.14
N GLY A 91 -7.89 -2.78 4.26
CA GLY A 91 -8.50 -1.48 4.54
C GLY A 91 -7.49 -0.33 4.64
N VAL A 92 -6.26 -0.52 4.17
CA VAL A 92 -5.21 0.50 4.14
C VAL A 92 -5.42 1.39 2.93
N HIS A 93 -5.47 2.71 3.14
CA HIS A 93 -5.58 3.65 2.04
C HIS A 93 -4.27 3.69 1.24
N TYR A 94 -4.33 3.35 -0.04
CA TYR A 94 -3.18 3.40 -0.94
C TYR A 94 -3.25 4.64 -1.84
N ASP A 95 -2.41 5.63 -1.57
CA ASP A 95 -2.25 6.81 -2.42
C ASP A 95 -0.99 6.67 -3.28
N HIS A 96 -1.18 6.60 -4.61
CA HIS A 96 -0.09 6.51 -5.58
C HIS A 96 0.87 7.71 -5.53
N ASN A 97 0.44 8.86 -5.00
CA ASN A 97 1.28 10.04 -4.84
C ASN A 97 2.19 9.97 -3.60
N LEU A 98 1.92 9.03 -2.68
CA LEU A 98 2.69 8.84 -1.44
C LEU A 98 3.56 7.59 -1.48
N VAL A 99 3.36 6.70 -2.44
CA VAL A 99 4.09 5.42 -2.55
C VAL A 99 4.85 5.33 -3.89
N TYR A 100 6.17 5.45 -3.82
CA TYR A 100 7.05 5.38 -4.98
C TYR A 100 7.82 4.06 -4.98
N GLY A 101 7.43 3.15 -5.88
CA GLY A 101 8.08 1.85 -6.06
C GLY A 101 9.00 1.79 -7.26
N LYS A 102 10.15 1.12 -7.14
CA LYS A 102 11.08 0.81 -8.24
C LYS A 102 11.72 -0.56 -8.05
N THR A 103 12.21 -1.15 -9.15
CA THR A 103 13.00 -2.39 -9.09
C THR A 103 14.39 -2.11 -8.57
N GLU A 104 14.90 -3.02 -7.76
CA GLU A 104 16.26 -3.04 -7.24
C GLU A 104 16.91 -4.39 -7.52
N ARG A 105 18.24 -4.44 -7.45
CA ARG A 105 19.02 -5.68 -7.58
C ARG A 105 19.82 -5.92 -6.31
N ILE A 106 19.55 -7.05 -5.64
CA ILE A 106 20.33 -7.50 -4.48
C ILE A 106 21.07 -8.78 -4.88
N GLY A 107 22.37 -8.66 -5.18
CA GLY A 107 23.15 -9.77 -5.73
C GLY A 107 22.59 -10.25 -7.08
N HIS A 108 22.03 -11.45 -7.14
CA HIS A 108 21.37 -12.01 -8.33
C HIS A 108 19.84 -11.99 -8.24
N LYS A 109 19.28 -11.46 -7.14
CA LYS A 109 17.84 -11.46 -6.87
C LYS A 109 17.19 -10.16 -7.34
N PHE A 110 15.95 -10.31 -7.79
CA PHE A 110 15.03 -9.21 -8.01
C PHE A 110 14.54 -8.71 -6.66
N ALA A 111 14.51 -7.39 -6.48
CA ALA A 111 13.97 -6.75 -5.30
C ALA A 111 13.09 -5.56 -5.68
N MET A 112 12.23 -5.14 -4.77
CA MET A 112 11.43 -3.92 -4.92
C MET A 112 11.80 -2.94 -3.80
N GLY A 113 12.20 -1.74 -4.18
CA GLY A 113 12.37 -0.61 -3.26
C GLY A 113 11.12 0.26 -3.27
N TYR A 114 10.63 0.67 -2.10
CA TYR A 114 9.55 1.61 -1.92
C TYR A 114 9.98 2.77 -1.04
N GLN A 115 9.58 3.97 -1.43
CA GLN A 115 9.57 5.16 -0.59
C GLN A 115 8.11 5.51 -0.27
N ILE A 116 7.80 5.63 1.01
CA ILE A 116 6.44 5.88 1.50
C ILE A 116 6.45 7.17 2.33
N LEU A 117 5.59 8.11 1.96
CA LEU A 117 5.43 9.38 2.66
C LEU A 117 4.24 9.32 3.61
N GLY A 118 4.37 9.89 4.81
CA GLY A 118 3.33 9.90 5.83
C GLY A 118 3.07 8.54 6.47
N ALA A 119 4.05 7.63 6.46
CA ALA A 119 3.89 6.29 6.99
C ALA A 119 3.77 6.29 8.53
N ASP A 120 2.78 5.56 9.05
CA ASP A 120 2.79 5.09 10.43
C ASP A 120 3.64 3.81 10.51
N CYS A 121 4.66 3.79 11.38
CA CYS A 121 5.62 2.69 11.40
C CYS A 121 5.03 1.38 11.93
N GLU A 122 4.06 1.44 12.86
CA GLU A 122 3.42 0.24 13.41
C GLU A 122 2.43 -0.35 12.39
N GLU A 123 1.65 0.51 11.73
CA GLU A 123 0.79 0.08 10.63
C GLU A 123 1.62 -0.52 9.48
N LEU A 124 2.74 0.11 9.12
CA LEU A 124 3.64 -0.37 8.08
C LEU A 124 4.28 -1.73 8.43
N GLU A 125 4.72 -1.93 9.68
CA GLU A 125 5.29 -3.20 10.15
C GLU A 125 4.27 -4.34 10.04
N ASN A 126 3.03 -4.10 10.48
CA ASN A 126 1.92 -5.05 10.40
C ASN A 126 1.51 -5.33 8.94
N PHE A 127 1.48 -4.29 8.11
CA PHE A 127 1.18 -4.40 6.68
C PHE A 127 2.21 -5.28 5.96
N ILE A 128 3.51 -5.05 6.18
CA ILE A 128 4.58 -5.85 5.58
C ILE A 128 4.51 -7.30 6.07
N SER A 129 4.39 -7.50 7.40
CA SER A 129 4.38 -8.82 8.02
C SER A 129 3.21 -9.68 7.52
N SER A 130 2.02 -9.09 7.38
CA SER A 130 0.84 -9.78 6.85
C SER A 130 0.94 -10.05 5.35
N GLY A 131 1.60 -9.18 4.58
CA GLY A 131 1.85 -9.38 3.15
C GLY A 131 2.83 -10.52 2.91
N LYS A 132 3.95 -10.55 3.65
CA LYS A 132 4.95 -11.61 3.58
C LYS A 132 4.36 -13.00 3.85
N ARG A 133 3.45 -13.12 4.83
CA ARG A 133 2.79 -14.41 5.15
C ARG A 133 1.86 -14.94 4.05
N GLN A 134 1.51 -14.13 3.05
CA GLN A 134 0.62 -14.55 1.95
C GLN A 134 1.38 -15.19 0.79
N THR A 135 2.71 -15.16 0.76
CA THR A 135 3.49 -15.68 -0.36
C THR A 135 4.91 -16.05 0.02
N ASP A 136 5.39 -17.19 -0.47
CA ASP A 136 6.78 -17.61 -0.31
C ASP A 136 7.74 -16.89 -1.29
N LEU A 137 7.22 -16.01 -2.15
CA LEU A 137 8.03 -15.22 -3.07
C LEU A 137 8.83 -14.14 -2.36
N ILE A 138 8.31 -13.62 -1.25
CA ILE A 138 8.94 -12.55 -0.47
C ILE A 138 9.90 -13.17 0.54
N GLY A 139 11.16 -12.79 0.45
CA GLY A 139 12.21 -13.17 1.39
C GLY A 139 12.25 -12.22 2.57
N THR A 140 13.44 -11.70 2.87
CA THR A 140 13.63 -10.69 3.90
C THR A 140 13.13 -9.34 3.43
N VAL A 141 12.44 -8.61 4.31
CA VAL A 141 12.08 -7.21 4.07
C VAL A 141 12.87 -6.32 5.04
N PHE A 142 13.57 -5.33 4.51
CA PHE A 142 14.26 -4.31 5.29
C PHE A 142 13.45 -3.02 5.21
N ALA A 143 12.99 -2.51 6.34
CA ALA A 143 12.24 -1.26 6.39
C ALA A 143 12.91 -0.27 7.34
N MET A 144 13.28 0.90 6.83
CA MET A 144 13.67 2.05 7.63
C MET A 144 12.46 2.96 7.80
N CYS A 145 12.00 3.16 9.03
CA CYS A 145 10.90 4.05 9.33
C CYS A 145 11.28 4.96 10.50
N ASN A 146 11.23 6.28 10.31
CA ASN A 146 11.62 7.28 11.31
C ASN A 146 13.00 7.02 11.96
N GLY A 147 13.98 6.55 11.18
CA GLY A 147 15.33 6.25 11.66
C GLY A 147 15.51 4.89 12.36
N LYS A 148 14.44 4.09 12.49
CA LYS A 148 14.51 2.72 13.03
C LYS A 148 14.54 1.69 11.90
N LEU A 149 15.52 0.79 11.93
CA LEU A 149 15.58 -0.38 11.04
C LEU A 149 14.70 -1.50 11.58
N MET A 150 13.88 -2.06 10.70
CA MET A 150 13.04 -3.23 10.92
C MET A 150 13.45 -4.29 9.91
N VAL A 151 13.65 -5.53 10.37
CA VAL A 151 13.97 -6.67 9.53
C VAL A 151 12.85 -7.69 9.71
N LEU A 152 12.08 -7.91 8.63
CA LEU A 152 10.79 -8.62 8.66
C LEU A 152 10.79 -9.88 7.80
#